data_AF-A0A958SCZ3-F1
#
_entry.id   AF-A0A958SCZ3-F1
#
_cell.length_a   1.000
_cell.length_b   1.000
_cell.length_c   1.000
_cell.angle_alpha   90.00
_cell.angle_beta   90.00
_cell.angle_gamma   90.00
#
_symmetry.space_group_name_H-M   'P 1'
#
loop_
_entity.id
_entity.type
_entity.pdbx_description
1 polymer ?
#
loop_
_entity_poly.entity_id
_entity_poly.type
_entity_poly.pdbx_seq_one_letter_code
_entity_poly.pdbx_strand_id
1 'polypeptide(L)'
;MNFIMENYFSRGFTSFSEEEKAIEDISHQILKENTQFSLLFFSDKYDAKKLEVYIKKYFGDNVLACSSAGEIAADGYHDNGITGLAFHGEAFRINSFL
;
A
#
# COMPACT_ATOMS: atom_id res chain seq x y z
N MET A 1 -14.99 12.05 -14.51
CA MET A 1 -15.05 10.68 -13.98
C MET A 1 -14.02 10.40 -12.87
N ASN A 2 -13.02 11.27 -12.62
CA ASN A 2 -11.94 10.99 -11.67
C ASN A 2 -12.26 11.36 -10.20
N PHE A 3 -13.06 12.40 -9.95
CA PHE A 3 -13.26 12.92 -8.59
C PHE A 3 -14.08 12.01 -7.66
N ILE A 4 -14.97 11.18 -8.23
CA ILE A 4 -15.80 10.26 -7.43
C ILE A 4 -14.94 9.09 -6.92
N MET A 5 -14.01 8.60 -7.74
CA MET A 5 -13.18 7.42 -7.42
C MET A 5 -12.14 7.71 -6.33
N GLU A 6 -11.53 8.90 -6.32
CA GLU A 6 -10.53 9.33 -5.32
C GLU A 6 -11.09 9.40 -3.88
N ASN A 7 -12.41 9.51 -3.73
CA ASN A 7 -13.08 9.44 -2.43
C ASN A 7 -13.23 8.00 -1.92
N TYR A 8 -13.13 6.98 -2.78
CA TYR A 8 -13.34 5.58 -2.42
C TYR A 8 -12.05 4.76 -2.42
N PHE A 9 -11.04 5.16 -3.18
CA PHE A 9 -9.71 4.59 -3.05
C PHE A 9 -8.61 5.59 -3.41
N SER A 10 -7.42 5.35 -2.90
CA SER A 10 -6.18 6.02 -3.26
C SER A 10 -5.15 4.97 -3.70
N ARG A 11 -4.18 5.42 -4.46
CA ARG A 11 -3.03 4.61 -4.89
C ARG A 11 -1.76 5.42 -4.75
N GLY A 12 -0.65 4.74 -4.48
CA GLY A 12 0.64 5.37 -4.27
C GLY A 12 1.79 4.46 -4.65
N PHE A 13 2.96 5.05 -4.75
CA PHE A 13 4.20 4.35 -5.05
C PHE A 13 5.36 5.02 -4.32
N THR A 14 6.34 4.22 -3.91
CA THR A 14 7.59 4.70 -3.36
C THR A 14 8.75 3.87 -3.88
N SER A 15 9.90 4.51 -4.07
CA SER A 15 11.16 3.88 -4.46
C SER A 15 12.24 3.97 -3.37
N PHE A 16 11.88 4.37 -2.14
CA PHE A 16 12.83 4.42 -1.03
C PHE A 16 13.31 3.01 -0.69
N SER A 17 14.62 2.80 -0.61
CA SER A 17 15.19 1.49 -0.29
C SER A 17 15.20 1.16 1.21
N GLU A 18 15.02 2.15 2.08
CA GLU A 18 14.95 1.95 3.54
C GLU A 18 13.51 1.65 3.94
N GLU A 19 13.29 0.52 4.64
CA GLU A 19 11.95 -0.01 4.91
C GLU A 19 11.04 0.99 5.63
N GLU A 20 11.56 1.68 6.64
CA GLU A 20 10.76 2.66 7.40
C GLU A 20 10.35 3.84 6.53
N LYS A 21 11.29 4.41 5.78
CA LYS A 21 11.01 5.55 4.88
C LYS A 21 10.04 5.17 3.78
N ALA A 22 10.17 3.97 3.21
CA ALA A 22 9.25 3.49 2.18
C ALA A 22 7.83 3.38 2.73
N ILE A 23 7.66 2.75 3.89
CA ILE A 23 6.34 2.58 4.51
C ILE A 23 5.74 3.91 4.98
N GLU A 24 6.55 4.80 5.57
CA GLU A 24 6.12 6.14 5.95
C GLU A 24 5.64 6.94 4.75
N ASP A 25 6.46 7.01 3.70
CA ASP A 25 6.16 7.75 2.47
C ASP A 25 4.87 7.24 1.82
N ILE A 26 4.74 5.93 1.60
CA ILE A 26 3.54 5.39 0.96
C ILE A 26 2.29 5.52 1.84
N SER A 27 2.44 5.46 3.17
CA SER A 27 1.33 5.70 4.10
C SER A 27 0.78 7.12 3.97
N HIS A 28 1.65 8.13 3.82
CA HIS A 28 1.23 9.52 3.62
C HIS A 28 0.55 9.74 2.27
N GLN A 29 0.90 8.95 1.25
CA GLN A 29 0.27 9.04 -0.06
C GLN A 29 -1.14 8.41 -0.09
N ILE A 30 -1.36 7.28 0.61
CA ILE A 30 -2.58 6.48 0.43
C ILE A 30 -3.53 6.51 1.63
N LEU A 31 -3.07 6.68 2.86
CA LEU A 31 -3.96 6.64 4.02
C LEU A 31 -4.76 7.94 4.18
N LYS A 32 -6.00 7.77 4.62
CA LYS A 32 -6.94 8.83 5.02
C LYS A 32 -7.58 8.44 6.34
N GLU A 33 -8.20 9.39 7.03
CA GLU A 33 -8.89 9.14 8.31
C GLU A 33 -9.96 8.03 8.20
N ASN A 34 -10.61 7.91 7.04
CA ASN A 34 -11.67 6.93 6.78
C ASN A 34 -11.19 5.67 6.02
N THR A 35 -9.88 5.40 5.95
CA THR A 35 -9.35 4.19 5.33
C THR A 35 -9.83 2.94 6.07
N GLN A 36 -10.43 2.00 5.35
CA GLN A 36 -10.93 0.74 5.88
C GLN A 36 -9.96 -0.42 5.65
N PHE A 37 -9.21 -0.39 4.55
CA PHE A 37 -8.29 -1.46 4.19
C PHE A 37 -7.21 -0.98 3.23
N SER A 38 -6.01 -1.54 3.36
CA SER A 38 -4.91 -1.28 2.43
C SER A 38 -4.35 -2.58 1.84
N LEU A 39 -3.85 -2.48 0.62
CA LEU A 39 -3.13 -3.54 -0.09
C LEU A 39 -1.77 -2.99 -0.51
N LEU A 40 -0.70 -3.65 -0.07
CA LEU A 40 0.68 -3.30 -0.39
C LEU A 40 1.36 -4.42 -1.17
N PHE A 41 2.07 -4.03 -2.22
CA PHE A 41 2.93 -4.88 -3.02
C PHE A 41 4.36 -4.36 -2.92
N PHE A 42 5.28 -5.17 -2.39
CA PHE A 42 6.66 -4.74 -2.15
C PHE A 42 7.68 -5.65 -2.84
N SER A 43 8.78 -5.05 -3.32
CA SER A 43 9.89 -5.78 -3.94
C SER A 43 10.53 -6.82 -2.99
N ASP A 44 11.08 -7.89 -3.56
CA ASP A 44 11.84 -8.94 -2.84
C ASP A 44 13.16 -8.43 -2.22
N LYS A 45 13.56 -7.19 -2.54
CA LYS A 45 14.76 -6.54 -2.04
C LYS A 45 14.62 -6.02 -0.60
N TYR A 46 13.41 -5.82 -0.11
CA TYR A 46 13.18 -5.39 1.27
C TYR A 46 13.29 -6.54 2.27
N ASP A 47 13.74 -6.25 3.48
CA ASP A 47 13.62 -7.19 4.59
C ASP A 47 12.15 -7.26 5.05
N ALA A 48 11.47 -8.36 4.71
CA ALA A 48 10.07 -8.59 5.03
C ALA A 48 9.77 -8.49 6.54
N LYS A 49 10.73 -8.87 7.42
CA LYS A 49 10.52 -8.78 8.87
C LYS A 49 10.56 -7.33 9.35
N LYS A 50 11.42 -6.50 8.77
CA LYS A 50 11.43 -5.06 9.05
C LYS A 50 10.18 -4.39 8.50
N LEU A 51 9.77 -4.74 7.28
CA LEU A 51 8.53 -4.24 6.70
C LEU A 51 7.33 -4.56 7.58
N GLU A 52 7.20 -5.78 8.12
CA GLU A 52 6.10 -6.14 9.02
C GLU A 52 5.99 -5.18 10.21
N VAL A 53 7.12 -4.83 10.85
CA VAL A 53 7.16 -3.89 11.98
C VAL A 53 6.63 -2.51 11.58
N TYR A 54 7.10 -1.98 10.45
CA TYR A 54 6.71 -0.65 9.99
C TYR A 54 5.29 -0.63 9.41
N ILE A 55 4.88 -1.66 8.68
CA ILE A 55 3.52 -1.81 8.18
C ILE A 55 2.56 -1.79 9.37
N LYS A 56 2.83 -2.57 10.43
CA LYS A 56 1.99 -2.54 11.63
C LYS A 56 1.97 -1.15 12.30
N LYS A 57 3.11 -0.45 12.34
CA LYS A 57 3.23 0.90 12.90
C LYS A 57 2.37 1.93 12.15
N TYR A 58 2.40 1.93 10.82
CA TYR A 58 1.76 2.97 9.99
C TYR A 58 0.35 2.59 9.49
N PHE A 59 0.09 1.31 9.22
CA PHE A 59 -1.16 0.81 8.63
C PHE A 59 -2.06 0.04 9.63
N GLY A 60 -1.54 -0.34 10.80
CA GLY A 60 -2.26 -1.17 11.76
C GLY A 60 -2.52 -2.58 11.24
N ASP A 61 -3.66 -3.17 11.60
CA ASP A 61 -4.01 -4.56 11.27
C ASP A 61 -4.84 -4.70 9.98
N ASN A 62 -5.40 -3.60 9.45
CA ASN A 62 -6.27 -3.60 8.27
C ASN A 62 -5.50 -3.45 6.96
N VAL A 63 -4.47 -4.27 6.79
CA VAL A 63 -3.60 -4.24 5.62
C VAL A 63 -3.22 -5.65 5.19
N LEU A 64 -3.30 -5.91 3.89
CA LEU A 64 -2.65 -7.06 3.28
C LEU A 64 -1.39 -6.57 2.57
N ALA A 65 -0.25 -7.14 2.92
CA ALA A 65 1.00 -6.87 2.25
C ALA A 65 1.56 -8.18 1.70
N CYS A 66 2.00 -8.17 0.45
CA CYS A 66 2.62 -9.33 -0.16
C CYS A 66 3.76 -8.92 -1.08
N SER A 67 4.74 -9.81 -1.21
CA SER A 67 5.79 -9.65 -2.21
C SER A 67 5.23 -10.05 -3.57
N SER A 68 4.94 -9.08 -4.42
CA SER A 68 5.14 -9.25 -5.85
C SER A 68 6.51 -8.67 -6.15
N ALA A 69 7.33 -9.30 -6.99
CA ALA A 69 8.47 -8.58 -7.56
C ALA A 69 7.93 -7.22 -8.06
N GLY A 70 8.37 -6.10 -7.48
CA GLY A 70 7.63 -4.82 -7.41
C GLY A 70 7.46 -4.07 -8.74
N GLU A 71 6.96 -4.73 -9.78
CA GLU A 71 7.39 -4.46 -11.15
C GLU A 71 6.43 -3.62 -11.99
N ILE A 72 5.28 -3.17 -11.48
CA ILE A 72 4.36 -2.37 -12.29
C ILE A 72 3.79 -1.20 -11.50
N ALA A 73 4.48 -0.06 -11.61
CA ALA A 73 3.93 1.26 -11.28
C ALA A 73 3.34 1.92 -12.54
N ALA A 74 2.65 3.05 -12.38
CA ALA A 74 1.98 3.74 -13.50
C ALA A 74 2.95 4.23 -14.60
N ASP A 75 4.23 4.37 -14.28
CA ASP A 75 5.33 4.83 -15.13
C ASP A 75 6.27 3.71 -15.60
N GLY A 76 6.02 2.45 -15.22
CA GLY A 76 6.74 1.29 -15.74
C GLY A 76 7.28 0.33 -14.67
N TYR A 77 8.31 -0.42 -15.06
CA TYR A 77 9.02 -1.35 -14.19
C TYR A 77 9.96 -0.60 -13.25
N HIS A 78 9.82 -0.83 -11.95
CA HIS A 78 10.76 -0.36 -10.95
C HIS A 78 11.43 -1.54 -10.28
N ASP A 79 12.76 -1.60 -10.39
CA ASP A 79 13.56 -2.47 -9.56
C ASP A 79 13.66 -1.77 -8.19
N ASN A 80 13.06 -2.37 -7.17
CA ASN A 80 12.97 -1.86 -5.79
C ASN A 80 11.93 -0.73 -5.57
N GLY A 81 10.78 -1.12 -5.01
CA GLY A 81 9.75 -0.18 -4.58
C GLY A 81 8.55 -0.87 -3.92
N ILE A 82 7.61 -0.05 -3.44
CA ILE A 82 6.32 -0.48 -2.92
C ILE A 82 5.23 0.23 -3.71
N THR A 83 4.24 -0.52 -4.20
CA THR A 83 2.99 0.01 -4.73
C THR A 83 1.87 -0.28 -3.74
N GLY A 84 1.00 0.69 -3.51
CA GLY A 84 -0.05 0.62 -2.51
C GLY A 84 -1.40 1.07 -3.04
N LEU A 85 -2.45 0.45 -2.53
CA LEU A 85 -3.84 0.82 -2.72
C LEU A 85 -4.51 0.91 -1.34
N ALA A 86 -5.32 1.93 -1.10
CA ALA A 86 -6.14 2.01 0.11
C ALA A 86 -7.59 2.28 -0.26
N PHE A 87 -8.51 1.57 0.38
CA PHE A 87 -9.95 1.69 0.20
C PHE A 87 -10.56 2.47 1.35
N HIS A 88 -11.41 3.43 1.02
CA HIS A 88 -11.97 4.41 1.95
C HIS A 88 -13.48 4.27 2.08
N GLY A 89 -13.99 4.65 3.25
CA GLY A 89 -15.42 4.78 3.51
C GLY A 89 -16.11 3.50 3.97
N GLU A 90 -17.17 3.68 4.76
CA GLU A 90 -17.86 2.62 5.49
C GLU A 90 -18.60 1.60 4.62
N ALA A 91 -18.75 1.86 3.32
CA ALA A 91 -19.40 0.95 2.38
C ALA A 91 -18.45 -0.14 1.84
N PHE A 92 -17.13 -0.01 2.04
CA PHE A 92 -16.17 -1.00 1.58
C PHE A 92 -16.36 -2.34 2.30
N ARG A 93 -16.34 -3.45 1.55
CA ARG A 93 -16.49 -4.80 2.06
C ARG A 93 -15.47 -5.72 1.39
N ILE A 94 -14.78 -6.52 2.20
CA ILE A 94 -13.96 -7.63 1.72
C ILE A 94 -14.77 -8.91 1.90
N ASN A 95 -14.95 -9.64 0.82
CA ASN A 95 -15.52 -10.97 0.85
C ASN A 95 -14.45 -11.93 0.33
N SER A 96 -14.19 -13.00 1.08
CA SER A 96 -13.45 -14.14 0.57
C SER A 96 -14.46 -15.08 -0.08
N PHE A 97 -14.26 -15.40 -1.35
CA PHE A 97 -15.03 -16.43 -2.04
C PHE A 97 -14.11 -17.63 -2.20
N LEU A 98 -14.54 -18.78 -1.67
CA LEU A 98 -13.91 -20.08 -1.91
C LEU A 98 -14.31 -20.61 -3.28
#